data_AF-A0A183C129-F1
#
_entry.id   AF-A0A183C129-F1
#
_cell.length_a   1.000
_cell.length_b   1.000
_cell.length_c   1.000
_cell.angle_alpha   90.00
_cell.angle_beta   90.00
_cell.angle_gamma   90.00
#
_symmetry.space_group_name_H-M   'P 1'
#
loop_
_entity.id
_entity.type
_entity.pdbx_description
1 polymer ?
#
loop_
_entity_poly.entity_id
_entity_poly.type
_entity_poly.pdbx_seq_one_letter_code
_entity_poly.pdbx_strand_id
1 'polypeptide(L)'
;MRSFHFLDAVCLFVVTAFILLETDASPKPSTSKTKLKNEPAEQENPGLTVENGWNSNACHPNLSLSEPKQQSDSKRSKSKKQPSDSTPSELKRYLVVKHFDNGSAKCGSVFAVQQIPKTSSGIFYYEVQILEKTSFFSIGLCPAQMPLDNEIGDFKGTYAYQSHGAFRADSEVMLFDSNKKNIPSFRALDTVGCGVDFKNNNALFYTLNGERLGPTGKIVDSAVDLFPCVTLSKSGDEIKTNFGPKFQYRTANGI
;
A
#
# COMPACT_ATOMS: atom_id res chain seq x y z
N MET A 1 -25.18 -62.80 34.11
CA MET A 1 -25.42 -62.83 32.66
C MET A 1 -26.41 -61.74 32.29
N ARG A 2 -26.09 -60.99 31.23
CA ARG A 2 -26.94 -60.06 30.46
C ARG A 2 -27.23 -58.67 31.07
N SER A 3 -26.21 -57.81 30.95
CA SER A 3 -26.31 -56.40 30.53
C SER A 3 -27.06 -56.27 29.20
N PHE A 4 -27.97 -55.29 29.05
CA PHE A 4 -28.62 -54.79 27.80
C PHE A 4 -29.91 -54.02 28.21
N HIS A 5 -30.37 -52.86 27.70
CA HIS A 5 -29.97 -51.86 26.71
C HIS A 5 -30.67 -50.55 27.15
N PHE A 6 -29.97 -49.43 27.31
CA PHE A 6 -30.59 -48.10 27.54
C PHE A 6 -30.39 -47.17 26.33
N LEU A 7 -30.26 -47.72 25.12
CA LEU A 7 -29.86 -46.94 23.95
C LEU A 7 -30.72 -47.18 22.70
N ASP A 8 -31.99 -47.56 22.85
CA ASP A 8 -32.89 -47.82 21.70
C ASP A 8 -34.15 -46.92 21.66
N ALA A 9 -34.18 -45.81 22.41
CA ALA A 9 -35.31 -44.88 22.40
C ALA A 9 -35.07 -43.54 21.66
N VAL A 10 -33.87 -43.32 21.10
CA VAL A 10 -33.53 -42.00 20.50
C VAL A 10 -33.37 -42.03 18.97
N CYS A 11 -33.31 -43.22 18.34
CA CYS A 11 -33.13 -43.31 16.88
C CYS A 11 -34.41 -43.33 16.02
N LEU A 12 -35.60 -43.31 16.63
CA LEU A 12 -36.87 -43.41 15.87
C LEU A 12 -37.52 -42.07 15.51
N PHE A 13 -37.03 -40.94 16.03
CA PHE A 13 -37.61 -39.62 15.74
C PHE A 13 -36.95 -38.84 14.59
N VAL A 14 -35.80 -39.28 14.09
CA VAL A 14 -35.06 -38.53 13.04
C VAL A 14 -35.38 -39.05 11.62
N VAL A 15 -35.98 -40.23 11.49
CA VAL A 15 -36.21 -40.86 10.18
C VAL A 15 -37.60 -40.54 9.58
N THR A 16 -38.55 -40.03 10.37
CA THR A 16 -39.91 -39.71 9.87
C THR A 16 -40.05 -38.29 9.30
N ALA A 17 -39.03 -37.44 9.41
CA ALA A 17 -39.08 -36.07 8.89
C ALA A 17 -38.48 -35.88 7.48
N PHE A 18 -37.95 -36.95 6.85
CA PHE A 18 -37.21 -36.84 5.57
C PHE A 18 -37.94 -37.37 4.33
N ILE A 19 -39.22 -37.77 4.40
CA ILE A 19 -39.93 -38.42 3.26
C ILE A 19 -41.18 -37.67 2.76
N LEU A 20 -41.38 -36.38 3.06
CA LEU A 20 -42.46 -35.62 2.41
C LEU A 20 -42.01 -34.23 1.98
N LEU A 21 -41.45 -34.13 0.77
CA LEU A 21 -41.80 -33.13 -0.26
C LEU A 21 -40.83 -33.25 -1.45
N GLU A 22 -41.04 -34.27 -2.27
CA GLU A 22 -40.74 -34.22 -3.70
C GLU A 22 -42.08 -34.34 -4.44
N THR A 23 -42.43 -33.27 -5.16
CA THR A 23 -43.27 -33.15 -6.36
C THR A 23 -43.58 -31.65 -6.46
N ASP A 24 -43.53 -30.93 -7.57
CA ASP A 24 -43.33 -31.20 -8.98
C ASP A 24 -43.14 -29.79 -9.61
N ALA A 25 -42.15 -29.61 -10.49
CA ALA A 25 -42.15 -28.63 -11.58
C ALA A 25 -40.75 -28.57 -12.22
N SER A 26 -40.59 -29.34 -13.29
CA SER A 26 -39.50 -29.20 -14.26
C SER A 26 -39.79 -28.01 -15.20
N PRO A 27 -38.87 -27.04 -15.40
CA PRO A 27 -38.91 -26.16 -16.56
C PRO A 27 -38.00 -26.71 -17.68
N LYS A 28 -38.58 -26.89 -18.87
CA LYS A 28 -37.88 -27.15 -20.13
C LYS A 28 -36.87 -26.03 -20.48
N PRO A 29 -35.83 -26.32 -21.29
CA PRO A 29 -34.70 -25.43 -21.49
C PRO A 29 -35.06 -24.28 -22.43
N SER A 30 -35.01 -23.04 -21.94
CA SER A 30 -35.00 -21.85 -22.78
C SER A 30 -33.57 -21.39 -23.01
N THR A 31 -33.08 -21.55 -24.23
CA THR A 31 -31.87 -20.94 -24.75
C THR A 31 -31.97 -19.41 -24.63
N SER A 32 -31.31 -18.84 -23.62
CA SER A 32 -30.92 -17.43 -23.62
C SER A 32 -29.41 -17.34 -23.41
N LYS A 33 -28.70 -17.14 -24.53
CA LYS A 33 -27.29 -16.74 -24.52
C LYS A 33 -27.24 -15.28 -24.06
N THR A 34 -27.17 -15.06 -22.76
CA THR A 34 -26.73 -13.75 -22.23
C THR A 34 -25.36 -13.96 -21.59
N LYS A 35 -24.35 -13.35 -22.22
CA LYS A 35 -22.94 -13.35 -21.81
C LYS A 35 -22.82 -13.14 -20.30
N LEU A 36 -22.39 -14.19 -19.61
CA LEU A 36 -21.73 -14.08 -18.32
C LEU A 36 -20.43 -13.29 -18.54
N LYS A 37 -20.47 -11.97 -18.37
CA LYS A 37 -19.25 -11.18 -18.16
C LYS A 37 -18.96 -11.21 -16.66
N ASN A 38 -18.38 -12.31 -16.20
CA ASN A 38 -17.57 -12.28 -14.99
C ASN A 38 -16.18 -11.77 -15.41
N GLU A 39 -16.08 -10.47 -15.72
CA GLU A 39 -14.79 -9.81 -15.54
C GLU A 39 -14.61 -9.63 -14.03
N PRO A 40 -13.45 -10.01 -13.45
CA PRO A 40 -13.16 -9.63 -12.09
C PRO A 40 -13.19 -8.10 -12.02
N ALA A 41 -14.02 -7.54 -11.13
CA ALA A 41 -14.09 -6.09 -10.96
C ALA A 41 -12.68 -5.57 -10.64
N GLU A 42 -12.13 -4.77 -11.55
CA GLU A 42 -10.87 -4.09 -11.37
C GLU A 42 -10.96 -3.30 -10.05
N GLN A 43 -10.03 -3.56 -9.14
CA GLN A 43 -10.09 -2.94 -7.82
C GLN A 43 -9.63 -1.49 -7.99
N GLU A 44 -10.57 -0.57 -8.21
CA GLU A 44 -10.27 0.85 -8.36
C GLU A 44 -9.34 1.29 -7.21
N ASN A 45 -8.22 1.93 -7.58
CA ASN A 45 -7.40 2.71 -6.67
C ASN A 45 -7.96 4.14 -6.66
N PRO A 46 -8.92 4.48 -5.78
CA PRO A 46 -9.37 5.86 -5.60
C PRO A 46 -8.28 6.77 -5.03
N GLY A 47 -7.10 6.21 -4.76
CA GLY A 47 -6.08 6.69 -3.85
C GLY A 47 -4.89 7.34 -4.51
N LEU A 48 -4.97 8.67 -4.55
CA LEU A 48 -4.03 9.65 -5.10
C LEU A 48 -4.15 9.76 -6.61
N THR A 49 -4.43 10.97 -7.09
CA THR A 49 -4.39 11.23 -8.52
C THR A 49 -3.01 10.88 -9.06
N VAL A 50 -2.93 10.46 -10.33
CA VAL A 50 -1.63 10.31 -11.03
C VAL A 50 -0.81 11.61 -11.03
N GLU A 51 -1.35 12.74 -10.60
CA GLU A 51 -0.63 14.00 -10.42
C GLU A 51 0.04 14.16 -9.04
N ASN A 52 -0.15 13.21 -8.11
CA ASN A 52 0.38 13.35 -6.76
C ASN A 52 1.92 13.18 -6.73
N GLY A 53 2.56 13.90 -5.81
CA GLY A 53 4.01 13.90 -5.61
C GLY A 53 4.37 14.27 -4.19
N TRP A 54 5.68 14.40 -3.93
CA TRP A 54 6.21 14.88 -2.66
C TRP A 54 6.00 16.39 -2.49
N ASN A 55 5.56 16.80 -1.30
CA ASN A 55 5.26 18.19 -0.98
C ASN A 55 6.52 18.93 -0.52
N SER A 56 6.97 19.91 -1.30
CA SER A 56 8.15 20.73 -0.94
C SER A 56 7.97 21.54 0.34
N ASN A 57 6.73 21.85 0.75
CA ASN A 57 6.45 22.56 2.00
C ASN A 57 6.42 21.63 3.23
N ALA A 58 6.30 20.32 3.00
CA ALA A 58 6.32 19.28 4.05
C ALA A 58 7.50 18.33 3.82
N CYS A 59 8.68 18.92 3.62
CA CYS A 59 9.93 18.23 3.32
C CYS A 59 11.04 18.76 4.23
N HIS A 60 11.72 17.85 4.94
CA HIS A 60 12.81 18.24 5.82
C HIS A 60 13.95 18.94 5.05
N PRO A 61 14.63 19.96 5.61
CA PRO A 61 15.70 20.68 4.92
C PRO A 61 16.92 19.84 4.49
N ASN A 62 17.13 18.66 5.06
CA ASN A 62 18.18 17.71 4.63
C ASN A 62 17.77 16.82 3.44
N LEU A 63 16.56 17.01 2.92
CA LEU A 63 16.05 16.28 1.77
C LEU A 63 15.94 17.21 0.57
N SER A 64 16.40 16.71 -0.57
CA SER A 64 16.23 17.37 -1.86
C SER A 64 15.18 16.61 -2.68
N LEU A 65 14.34 17.38 -3.38
CA LEU A 65 13.27 16.86 -4.22
C LEU A 65 13.59 17.13 -5.69
N SER A 66 13.37 16.13 -6.53
CA SER A 66 13.53 16.30 -7.98
C SER A 66 12.53 15.46 -8.78
N GLU A 67 12.38 15.84 -10.04
CA GLU A 67 11.64 15.06 -11.03
C GLU A 67 12.44 13.81 -11.41
N PRO A 68 11.77 12.71 -11.79
CA PRO A 68 12.47 11.53 -12.26
C PRO A 68 13.23 11.87 -13.53
N LYS A 69 14.52 11.53 -13.59
CA LYS A 69 15.34 11.71 -14.80
C LYS A 69 14.66 11.01 -15.99
N GLN A 70 14.35 11.76 -17.04
CA GLN A 70 13.87 11.14 -18.28
C GLN A 70 15.02 10.40 -18.95
N GLN A 71 14.75 9.17 -19.39
CA GLN A 71 15.77 8.28 -19.97
C GLN A 71 16.33 8.79 -21.31
N SER A 72 15.80 9.88 -21.86
CA SER A 72 16.17 10.46 -23.16
C SER A 72 17.38 11.41 -23.15
N ASP A 73 17.87 11.86 -22.00
CA ASP A 73 18.83 12.98 -21.98
C ASP A 73 20.28 12.58 -22.30
N SER A 74 20.56 11.32 -22.63
CA SER A 74 21.89 10.88 -23.07
C SER A 74 22.09 10.89 -24.60
N LYS A 75 21.06 11.13 -25.42
CA LYS A 75 21.21 11.20 -26.89
C LYS A 75 20.18 12.11 -27.56
N ARG A 76 20.37 13.43 -27.56
CA ARG A 76 20.20 14.21 -28.81
C ARG A 76 20.77 15.63 -28.76
N SER A 77 21.49 15.89 -29.83
CA SER A 77 22.10 17.12 -30.31
C SER A 77 21.13 18.30 -30.43
N LYS A 78 21.73 19.50 -30.28
CA LYS A 78 21.18 20.84 -30.58
C LYS A 78 20.16 20.83 -31.72
N SER A 79 18.94 21.25 -31.42
CA SER A 79 18.06 21.89 -32.40
C SER A 79 17.41 23.12 -31.77
N LYS A 80 17.66 24.29 -32.35
CA LYS A 80 17.00 25.55 -31.99
C LYS A 80 15.54 25.45 -32.39
N LYS A 81 14.61 25.73 -31.46
CA LYS A 81 13.20 26.00 -31.81
C LYS A 81 12.77 27.33 -31.19
N GLN A 82 12.17 28.18 -32.02
CA GLN A 82 11.58 29.48 -31.69
C GLN A 82 10.35 29.33 -30.77
N PRO A 83 9.95 30.41 -30.07
CA PRO A 83 8.90 30.38 -29.06
C PRO A 83 7.52 30.54 -29.69
N SER A 84 6.62 29.59 -29.43
CA SER A 84 5.19 29.76 -29.66
C SER A 84 4.38 28.91 -28.69
N ASP A 85 3.46 29.59 -28.02
CA ASP A 85 2.41 29.14 -27.10
C ASP A 85 2.84 28.52 -25.77
N SER A 86 2.55 29.27 -24.71
CA SER A 86 2.59 28.85 -23.32
C SER A 86 1.65 27.66 -23.10
N THR A 87 2.22 26.46 -23.14
CA THR A 87 1.70 25.29 -22.46
C THR A 87 1.41 25.67 -20.99
N PRO A 88 0.29 25.25 -20.41
CA PRO A 88 0.08 25.36 -18.97
C PRO A 88 1.30 24.79 -18.26
N SER A 89 1.88 25.53 -17.32
CA SER A 89 3.05 25.09 -16.57
C SER A 89 2.77 23.71 -15.98
N GLU A 90 3.38 22.67 -16.55
CA GLU A 90 3.31 21.31 -16.04
C GLU A 90 3.73 21.38 -14.57
N LEU A 91 2.82 21.03 -13.67
CA LEU A 91 3.05 21.18 -12.24
C LEU A 91 4.25 20.27 -11.90
N LYS A 92 5.33 20.83 -11.36
CA LYS A 92 6.53 20.05 -11.03
C LYS A 92 6.15 18.90 -10.11
N ARG A 93 6.43 17.68 -10.57
CA ARG A 93 6.07 16.45 -9.85
C ARG A 93 7.30 15.84 -9.21
N TYR A 94 7.50 16.13 -7.93
CA TYR A 94 8.60 15.58 -7.17
C TYR A 94 8.35 14.11 -6.85
N LEU A 95 9.13 13.21 -7.48
CA LEU A 95 9.05 11.76 -7.25
C LEU A 95 10.36 11.18 -6.75
N VAL A 96 11.45 11.94 -6.82
CA VAL A 96 12.76 11.52 -6.30
C VAL A 96 13.08 12.32 -5.05
N VAL A 97 13.52 11.61 -4.02
CA VAL A 97 13.95 12.20 -2.75
C VAL A 97 15.36 11.73 -2.47
N LYS A 98 16.25 12.67 -2.17
CA LYS A 98 17.64 12.36 -1.82
C LYS A 98 18.05 13.08 -0.55
N HIS A 99 18.60 12.34 0.40
CA HIS A 99 19.19 12.90 1.61
C HIS A 99 20.59 13.43 1.33
N PHE A 100 20.89 14.59 1.88
CA PHE A 100 22.21 15.19 1.85
C PHE A 100 22.64 15.65 3.24
N ASP A 101 23.95 15.64 3.46
CA ASP A 101 24.51 16.15 4.70
C ASP A 101 24.52 17.69 4.67
N ASN A 102 23.81 18.31 5.61
CA ASN A 102 23.86 19.75 5.85
C ASN A 102 24.48 20.08 7.22
N GLY A 103 25.36 19.21 7.72
CA GLY A 103 26.00 19.36 9.04
C GLY A 103 25.13 18.91 10.20
N SER A 104 24.05 18.15 9.96
CA SER A 104 23.22 17.54 11.01
C SER A 104 23.07 16.04 10.77
N ALA A 105 23.37 15.24 11.80
CA ALA A 105 23.19 13.78 11.77
C ALA A 105 21.72 13.35 11.91
N LYS A 106 20.78 14.24 11.61
CA LYS A 106 19.34 14.01 11.77
C LYS A 106 18.76 13.35 10.51
N CYS A 107 17.84 12.42 10.74
CA CYS A 107 16.96 11.94 9.70
C CYS A 107 16.08 13.07 9.15
N GLY A 108 15.54 12.87 7.95
CA GLY A 108 14.59 13.79 7.35
C GLY A 108 13.39 13.03 6.80
N SER A 109 12.21 13.57 7.04
CA SER A 109 10.95 13.05 6.53
C SER A 109 10.34 13.95 5.46
N VAL A 110 9.60 13.36 4.53
CA VAL A 110 8.80 14.08 3.52
C VAL A 110 7.44 13.43 3.34
N PHE A 111 6.45 14.27 3.06
CA PHE A 111 5.04 13.93 2.98
C PHE A 111 4.54 14.15 1.56
N ALA A 112 3.60 13.34 1.12
CA ALA A 112 2.95 13.58 -0.16
C ALA A 112 2.04 14.82 -0.10
N VAL A 113 1.70 15.39 -1.25
CA VAL A 113 0.78 16.55 -1.35
C VAL A 113 -0.62 16.16 -0.92
N GLN A 114 -1.10 15.01 -1.36
CA GLN A 114 -2.44 14.51 -1.05
C GLN A 114 -2.41 13.50 0.10
N GLN A 115 -3.42 13.58 0.97
CA GLN A 115 -3.74 12.56 1.97
C GLN A 115 -4.37 11.32 1.33
N ILE A 116 -4.39 10.22 2.07
CA ILE A 116 -5.18 9.05 1.70
C ILE A 116 -6.67 9.43 1.59
N PRO A 117 -7.42 8.92 0.60
CA PRO A 117 -8.84 9.22 0.49
C PRO A 117 -9.64 8.66 1.66
N LYS A 118 -10.65 9.42 2.09
CA LYS A 118 -11.67 8.95 3.03
C LYS A 118 -12.77 8.22 2.26
N THR A 119 -12.50 6.98 1.88
CA THR A 119 -13.44 6.09 1.19
C THR A 119 -13.66 4.82 2.00
N SER A 120 -14.83 4.19 1.84
CA SER A 120 -15.14 2.90 2.46
C SER A 120 -14.87 1.70 1.54
N SER A 121 -14.34 1.94 0.34
CA SER A 121 -14.10 0.89 -0.65
C SER A 121 -12.86 1.16 -1.50
N GLY A 122 -12.26 0.09 -2.01
CA GLY A 122 -11.06 0.13 -2.86
C GLY A 122 -9.80 -0.13 -2.06
N ILE A 123 -8.66 0.04 -2.72
CA ILE A 123 -7.34 -0.01 -2.09
C ILE A 123 -6.65 1.31 -2.35
N PHE A 124 -6.10 1.91 -1.31
CA PHE A 124 -5.07 2.92 -1.45
C PHE A 124 -3.70 2.23 -1.56
N TYR A 125 -2.85 2.61 -2.51
CA TYR A 125 -1.52 2.00 -2.66
C TYR A 125 -0.50 2.92 -3.35
N TYR A 126 0.75 2.86 -2.89
CA TYR A 126 1.90 3.48 -3.55
C TYR A 126 3.18 2.62 -3.38
N GLU A 127 4.14 2.80 -4.27
CA GLU A 127 5.43 2.10 -4.25
C GLU A 127 6.61 3.06 -4.14
N VAL A 128 7.65 2.64 -3.42
CA VAL A 128 8.91 3.34 -3.26
C VAL A 128 10.03 2.40 -3.69
N GLN A 129 10.72 2.75 -4.77
CA GLN A 129 11.95 2.11 -5.18
C GLN A 129 13.13 2.73 -4.42
N ILE A 130 13.92 1.88 -3.78
CA ILE A 130 15.16 2.29 -3.11
C ILE A 130 16.26 2.36 -4.15
N LEU A 131 16.72 3.57 -4.49
CA LEU A 131 17.79 3.75 -5.48
C LEU A 131 19.15 3.54 -4.82
N GLU A 132 19.38 4.19 -3.68
CA GLU A 132 20.61 4.08 -2.90
C GLU A 132 20.25 3.96 -1.42
N LYS A 133 20.96 3.10 -0.70
CA LYS A 133 20.77 2.88 0.73
C LYS A 133 22.09 2.86 1.47
N THR A 134 22.35 3.94 2.20
CA THR A 134 23.50 4.12 3.09
C THR A 134 23.14 3.88 4.55
N SER A 135 21.87 4.05 4.92
CA SER A 135 21.39 3.87 6.30
C SER A 135 19.94 3.37 6.38
N PHE A 136 19.23 3.66 7.47
CA PHE A 136 17.87 3.24 7.74
C PHE A 136 16.85 4.06 6.96
N PHE A 137 15.83 3.37 6.46
CA PHE A 137 14.64 3.95 5.83
C PHE A 137 13.39 3.50 6.57
N SER A 138 12.39 4.37 6.58
CA SER A 138 11.04 4.06 7.06
C SER A 138 10.02 4.57 6.06
N ILE A 139 9.08 3.70 5.67
CA ILE A 139 8.08 3.97 4.62
C ILE A 139 6.69 3.70 5.20
N GLY A 140 5.77 4.64 5.04
CA GLY A 140 4.39 4.39 5.43
C GLY A 140 3.47 5.60 5.44
N LEU A 141 2.75 5.78 6.54
CA LEU A 141 1.69 6.76 6.70
C LEU A 141 1.90 7.58 7.98
N CYS A 142 1.62 8.88 7.90
CA CYS A 142 1.75 9.77 9.05
C CYS A 142 0.74 10.91 8.99
N PRO A 143 0.39 11.48 10.15
CA PRO A 143 -0.54 12.60 10.21
C PRO A 143 0.24 13.91 10.02
N ALA A 144 -0.44 14.96 9.53
CA ALA A 144 0.20 16.22 9.15
C ALA A 144 1.02 16.89 10.28
N GLN A 145 0.71 16.60 11.55
CA GLN A 145 1.40 17.15 12.71
C GLN A 145 2.74 16.48 13.04
N MET A 146 3.12 15.38 12.38
CA MET A 146 4.40 14.72 12.67
C MET A 146 5.58 15.65 12.29
N PRO A 147 6.54 15.91 13.20
CA PRO A 147 7.73 16.70 12.88
C PRO A 147 8.55 16.10 11.75
N LEU A 148 9.14 16.96 10.91
CA LEU A 148 9.92 16.56 9.74
C LEU A 148 11.29 15.93 10.11
N ASP A 149 11.77 16.13 11.34
CA ASP A 149 13.02 15.54 11.85
C ASP A 149 12.79 14.30 12.73
N ASN A 150 11.56 13.78 12.76
CA ASN A 150 11.21 12.51 13.38
C ASN A 150 11.12 11.38 12.35
N GLU A 151 11.39 10.16 12.81
CA GLU A 151 11.18 8.93 12.04
C GLU A 151 9.71 8.47 12.10
N ILE A 152 9.16 8.10 10.95
CA ILE A 152 7.84 7.46 10.87
C ILE A 152 7.92 6.11 11.58
N GLY A 153 6.96 5.84 12.46
CA GLY A 153 6.95 4.68 13.36
C GLY A 153 7.25 5.06 14.82
N ASP A 154 7.97 6.16 15.05
CA ASP A 154 8.32 6.63 16.40
C ASP A 154 7.45 7.81 16.88
N PHE A 155 6.62 8.37 16.00
CA PHE A 155 5.62 9.39 16.34
C PHE A 155 4.22 8.78 16.42
N LYS A 156 3.39 9.23 17.38
CA LYS A 156 2.03 8.72 17.58
C LYS A 156 1.16 8.93 16.34
N GLY A 157 0.33 7.94 15.98
CA GLY A 157 -0.53 7.98 14.80
C GLY A 157 0.21 7.72 13.48
N THR A 158 1.47 7.26 13.54
CA THR A 158 2.24 6.85 12.35
C THR A 158 2.28 5.35 12.20
N TYR A 159 2.45 4.92 10.94
CA TYR A 159 2.56 3.54 10.53
C TYR A 159 3.76 3.40 9.61
N ALA A 160 4.69 2.49 9.89
CA ALA A 160 5.92 2.35 9.12
C ALA A 160 6.32 0.90 8.89
N TYR A 161 6.92 0.66 7.72
CA TYR A 161 7.80 -0.47 7.48
C TYR A 161 9.23 0.04 7.45
N GLN A 162 10.02 -0.42 8.42
CA GLN A 162 11.40 -0.03 8.59
C GLN A 162 12.33 -1.00 7.86
N SER A 163 13.38 -0.47 7.26
CA SER A 163 14.33 -1.20 6.40
C SER A 163 15.04 -2.39 7.05
N HIS A 164 15.09 -2.44 8.38
CA HIS A 164 15.69 -3.56 9.13
C HIS A 164 14.71 -4.72 9.38
N GLY A 165 13.49 -4.66 8.84
CA GLY A 165 12.51 -5.73 8.98
C GLY A 165 11.63 -5.58 10.21
N ALA A 166 10.98 -4.43 10.33
CA ALA A 166 10.01 -4.19 11.39
C ALA A 166 8.81 -3.40 10.86
N PHE A 167 7.60 -3.77 11.29
CA PHE A 167 6.43 -2.91 11.17
C PHE A 167 6.24 -2.14 12.48
N ARG A 168 6.04 -0.82 12.39
CA ARG A 168 5.70 0.03 13.53
C ARG A 168 4.34 0.68 13.34
N ALA A 169 3.56 0.73 14.40
CA ALA A 169 2.31 1.49 14.44
C ALA A 169 1.98 1.88 15.88
N ASP A 170 1.68 3.15 16.15
CA ASP A 170 1.32 3.65 17.47
C ASP A 170 2.27 3.20 18.60
N SER A 171 3.57 3.32 18.35
CA SER A 171 4.65 2.89 19.28
C SER A 171 4.75 1.39 19.53
N GLU A 172 3.94 0.56 18.86
CA GLU A 172 4.12 -0.88 18.84
C GLU A 172 5.03 -1.32 17.71
N VAL A 173 5.86 -2.34 17.98
CA VAL A 173 6.81 -2.90 17.02
C VAL A 173 6.47 -4.36 16.78
N MET A 174 6.37 -4.74 15.52
CA MET A 174 6.26 -6.13 15.09
C MET A 174 7.50 -6.49 14.29
N LEU A 175 8.14 -7.60 14.68
CA LEU A 175 9.33 -8.15 14.01
C LEU A 175 9.02 -9.44 13.25
N PHE A 176 7.83 -10.02 13.49
CA PHE A 176 7.40 -11.28 12.92
C PHE A 176 6.00 -11.14 12.32
N ASP A 177 5.73 -11.90 11.27
CA ASP A 177 4.39 -12.05 10.71
C ASP A 177 3.53 -13.03 11.53
N SER A 178 2.27 -13.23 11.10
CA SER A 178 1.33 -14.14 11.77
C SER A 178 1.80 -15.59 11.82
N ASN A 179 2.72 -15.99 10.94
CA ASN A 179 3.32 -17.33 10.90
C ASN A 179 4.64 -17.40 11.69
N LYS A 180 4.95 -16.37 12.49
CA LYS A 180 6.19 -16.23 13.27
C LYS A 180 7.45 -16.17 12.40
N LYS A 181 7.33 -15.83 11.12
CA LYS A 181 8.48 -15.58 10.25
C LYS A 181 8.94 -14.14 10.43
N ASN A 182 10.25 -13.91 10.42
CA ASN A 182 10.80 -12.54 10.45
C ASN A 182 10.20 -11.70 9.31
N ILE A 183 9.84 -10.46 9.62
CA ILE A 183 9.52 -9.48 8.59
C ILE A 183 10.80 -9.22 7.79
N PRO A 184 10.77 -9.32 6.45
CA PRO A 184 11.98 -9.13 5.64
C PRO A 184 12.61 -7.76 5.86
N SER A 185 13.93 -7.67 5.82
CA SER A 185 14.61 -6.38 5.59
C SER A 185 14.56 -6.02 4.11
N PHE A 186 14.68 -4.73 3.76
CA PHE A 186 14.83 -4.29 2.38
C PHE A 186 16.09 -3.43 2.18
N ARG A 187 16.59 -3.41 0.94
CA ARG A 187 17.86 -2.81 0.54
C ARG A 187 17.75 -2.01 -0.75
N ALA A 188 18.88 -1.44 -1.19
CA ALA A 188 18.96 -0.80 -2.50
C ALA A 188 18.48 -1.75 -3.60
N LEU A 189 17.82 -1.19 -4.61
CA LEU A 189 17.13 -1.84 -5.72
C LEU A 189 15.80 -2.54 -5.38
N ASP A 190 15.46 -2.71 -4.11
CA ASP A 190 14.14 -3.23 -3.74
C ASP A 190 13.06 -2.18 -3.99
N THR A 191 11.84 -2.65 -4.25
CA THR A 191 10.63 -1.84 -4.29
C THR A 191 9.72 -2.21 -3.13
N VAL A 192 9.41 -1.22 -2.31
CA VAL A 192 8.56 -1.38 -1.12
C VAL A 192 7.23 -0.70 -1.40
N GLY A 193 6.14 -1.44 -1.26
CA GLY A 193 4.79 -0.88 -1.36
C GLY A 193 4.16 -0.66 0.01
N CYS A 194 3.30 0.34 0.12
CA CYS A 194 2.47 0.59 1.29
C CYS A 194 1.03 0.81 0.83
N GLY A 195 0.09 0.11 1.46
CA GLY A 195 -1.33 0.22 1.10
C GLY A 195 -2.29 -0.02 2.24
N VAL A 196 -3.52 0.44 2.01
CA VAL A 196 -4.66 0.31 2.91
C VAL A 196 -5.80 -0.33 2.15
N ASP A 197 -6.29 -1.45 2.67
CA ASP A 197 -7.49 -2.10 2.15
C ASP A 197 -8.72 -1.58 2.92
N PHE A 198 -9.45 -0.65 2.30
CA PHE A 198 -10.63 -0.03 2.92
C PHE A 198 -11.79 -1.01 3.09
N LYS A 199 -11.89 -2.04 2.23
CA LYS A 199 -12.94 -3.07 2.36
C LYS A 199 -12.65 -4.00 3.54
N ASN A 200 -11.38 -4.31 3.78
CA ASN A 200 -10.97 -5.16 4.89
C ASN A 200 -10.67 -4.33 6.16
N ASN A 201 -11.64 -3.53 6.61
CA ASN A 201 -11.57 -2.76 7.84
C ASN A 201 -10.33 -1.84 7.94
N ASN A 202 -9.98 -1.15 6.85
CA ASN A 202 -8.81 -0.29 6.75
C ASN A 202 -7.50 -0.98 7.13
N ALA A 203 -7.36 -2.26 6.76
CA ALA A 203 -6.18 -3.04 7.08
C ALA A 203 -4.95 -2.51 6.33
N LEU A 204 -3.91 -2.17 7.08
CA LEU A 204 -2.61 -1.79 6.53
C LEU A 204 -1.86 -3.04 6.06
N PHE A 205 -1.28 -2.95 4.87
CA PHE A 205 -0.38 -3.95 4.32
C PHE A 205 0.82 -3.30 3.64
N TYR A 206 1.90 -4.08 3.54
CA TYR A 206 3.08 -3.69 2.79
C TYR A 206 3.33 -4.70 1.68
N THR A 207 4.22 -4.35 0.75
CA THR A 207 4.76 -5.31 -0.20
C THR A 207 6.28 -5.13 -0.28
N LEU A 208 6.96 -6.19 -0.68
CA LEU A 208 8.37 -6.14 -1.04
C LEU A 208 8.55 -6.85 -2.37
N ASN A 209 9.04 -6.13 -3.38
CA ASN A 209 9.30 -6.63 -4.72
C ASN A 209 8.07 -7.29 -5.37
N GLY A 210 6.89 -6.72 -5.14
CA GLY A 210 5.61 -7.24 -5.64
C GLY A 210 5.00 -8.39 -4.82
N GLU A 211 5.65 -8.85 -3.74
CA GLU A 211 5.08 -9.83 -2.82
C GLU A 211 4.40 -9.13 -1.64
N ARG A 212 3.15 -9.48 -1.34
CA ARG A 212 2.42 -8.89 -0.21
C ARG A 212 2.94 -9.42 1.12
N LEU A 213 3.20 -8.50 2.04
CA LEU A 213 3.59 -8.75 3.41
C LEU A 213 2.39 -8.46 4.33
N GLY A 214 2.06 -9.42 5.18
CA GLY A 214 0.94 -9.28 6.11
C GLY A 214 -0.45 -9.56 5.48
N PRO A 215 -1.53 -9.35 6.25
CA PRO A 215 -1.84 -8.09 6.94
C PRO A 215 -0.91 -7.79 8.11
N THR A 216 -0.60 -6.51 8.31
CA THR A 216 0.20 -6.08 9.47
C THR A 216 -0.53 -6.33 10.80
N GLY A 217 -1.82 -6.69 10.77
CA GLY A 217 -2.66 -6.72 11.96
C GLY A 217 -3.00 -5.33 12.50
N LYS A 218 -2.63 -4.27 11.77
CA LYS A 218 -2.92 -2.88 12.10
C LYS A 218 -4.06 -2.36 11.24
N ILE A 219 -4.93 -1.61 11.90
CA ILE A 219 -6.05 -0.90 11.31
C ILE A 219 -5.66 0.57 11.31
N VAL A 220 -5.81 1.20 10.15
CA VAL A 220 -5.54 2.62 10.00
C VAL A 220 -6.72 3.41 10.55
N ASP A 221 -6.45 4.38 11.44
CA ASP A 221 -7.47 5.25 12.00
C ASP A 221 -8.04 6.18 10.91
N SER A 222 -9.30 5.96 10.52
CA SER A 222 -9.99 6.77 9.52
C SER A 222 -10.40 8.15 10.00
N ALA A 223 -10.36 8.40 11.31
CA ALA A 223 -10.66 9.72 11.86
C ALA A 223 -9.52 10.73 11.60
N VAL A 224 -8.31 10.24 11.32
CA VAL A 224 -7.11 11.05 11.12
C VAL A 224 -6.79 11.17 9.63
N ASP A 225 -6.49 12.39 9.19
CA ASP A 225 -5.95 12.63 7.86
C ASP A 225 -4.50 12.16 7.79
N LEU A 226 -4.27 11.04 7.08
CA LEU A 226 -2.96 10.43 6.93
C LEU A 226 -2.41 10.65 5.52
N PHE A 227 -1.11 10.86 5.46
CA PHE A 227 -0.39 11.12 4.22
C PHE A 227 0.62 9.99 3.98
N PRO A 228 0.85 9.58 2.72
CA PRO A 228 2.06 8.86 2.37
C PRO A 228 3.28 9.65 2.82
N CYS A 229 4.22 8.99 3.47
CA CYS A 229 5.45 9.61 3.90
C CYS A 229 6.60 8.61 4.01
N VAL A 230 7.81 9.16 3.93
CA VAL A 230 9.08 8.42 4.02
C VAL A 230 10.08 9.18 4.88
N THR A 231 10.91 8.44 5.61
CA THR A 231 12.07 8.96 6.36
C THR A 231 13.35 8.38 5.77
N LEU A 232 14.32 9.26 5.48
CA LEU A 232 15.68 8.92 5.07
C LEU A 232 16.65 9.38 6.16
N SER A 233 17.67 8.58 6.47
CA SER A 233 18.50 8.82 7.66
C SER A 233 19.86 9.44 7.36
N LYS A 234 20.43 9.20 6.19
CA LYS A 234 21.83 9.57 5.94
C LYS A 234 22.11 10.02 4.52
N SER A 235 23.10 10.91 4.40
CA SER A 235 23.56 11.44 3.12
C SER A 235 23.91 10.34 2.13
N GLY A 236 23.36 10.45 0.93
CA GLY A 236 23.48 9.44 -0.12
C GLY A 236 22.28 8.50 -0.22
N ASP A 237 21.40 8.45 0.78
CA ASP A 237 20.11 7.77 0.69
C ASP A 237 19.26 8.41 -0.43
N GLU A 238 18.71 7.59 -1.32
CA GLU A 238 17.94 8.07 -2.48
C GLU A 238 16.80 7.10 -2.82
N ILE A 239 15.62 7.65 -3.10
CA ILE A 239 14.44 6.88 -3.50
C ILE A 239 13.77 7.49 -4.73
N LYS A 240 12.98 6.66 -5.41
CA LYS A 240 12.01 7.07 -6.41
C LYS A 240 10.63 6.51 -6.06
N THR A 241 9.62 7.34 -6.12
CA THR A 241 8.26 6.98 -5.74
C THR A 241 7.35 6.87 -6.95
N ASN A 242 6.43 5.91 -6.86
CA ASN A 242 5.38 5.64 -7.81
C ASN A 242 4.04 5.72 -7.08
N PHE A 243 3.31 6.81 -7.28
CA PHE A 243 1.93 6.98 -6.79
C PHE A 243 0.88 6.36 -7.74
N GLY A 244 1.32 5.53 -8.69
CA GLY A 244 0.47 4.85 -9.65
C GLY A 244 0.52 5.44 -11.06
N PRO A 245 -0.26 4.85 -11.99
CA PRO A 245 -1.19 3.74 -11.74
C PRO A 245 -0.56 2.35 -11.90
N LYS A 246 0.65 2.25 -12.48
CA LYS A 246 1.26 0.95 -12.80
C LYS A 246 2.22 0.53 -11.70
N PHE A 247 1.88 -0.53 -10.97
CA PHE A 247 2.67 -1.05 -9.87
C PHE A 247 3.40 -2.35 -10.23
N GLN A 248 4.46 -2.66 -9.48
CA GLN A 248 5.08 -3.98 -9.50
C GLN A 248 4.17 -5.01 -8.82
N TYR A 249 3.57 -4.65 -7.69
CA TYR A 249 2.54 -5.46 -7.06
C TYR A 249 1.28 -5.52 -7.94
N ARG A 250 0.74 -6.72 -8.11
CA ARG A 250 -0.48 -6.96 -8.86
C ARG A 250 -1.34 -7.96 -8.12
N THR A 251 -2.64 -7.69 -8.01
CA THR A 251 -3.63 -8.71 -7.62
C THR A 251 -4.19 -9.38 -8.87
N ALA A 252 -4.92 -10.49 -8.70
CA ALA A 252 -5.65 -11.14 -9.78
C ALA A 252 -6.64 -10.21 -10.50
N ASN A 253 -7.07 -9.12 -9.83
CA ASN A 253 -8.03 -8.16 -10.34
C ASN A 253 -7.38 -6.79 -10.63
N GLY A 254 -6.05 -6.71 -10.68
CA GLY A 254 -5.34 -5.43 -10.78
C GLY A 254 -5.42 -4.59 -9.48
N ILE A 255 -4.69 -3.48 -9.48
CA ILE A 255 -4.76 -2.36 -8.54
C ILE A 255 -4.67 -1.09 -9.40
#